data_AF-A0A7C0VUW9-F1
#
_entry.id   AF-A0A7C0VUW9-F1
#
_cell.length_a   1.000
_cell.length_b   1.000
_cell.length_c   1.000
_cell.angle_alpha   90.00
_cell.angle_beta   90.00
_cell.angle_gamma   90.00
#
_symmetry.space_group_name_H-M   'P 1'
#
loop_
_entity.id
_entity.type
_entity.pdbx_description
1 polymer ?
#
loop_
_entity_poly.entity_id
_entity_poly.type
_entity_poly.pdbx_seq_one_letter_code
_entity_poly.pdbx_strand_id
1 'polypeptide(L)'
;MSLHSFPSRAEYGDIILNRSSGKDGMRPVIFPHWFHRIRFLCSVCHVQIGFKMRAGGDDINMLGIVNGKYCGACHNNKIAWGPVHCNLCHSGLPGLKTGVEGGDATEGPGIW
;
A
#
# COMPACT_ATOMS: atom_id res chain seq x y z
N MET A 1 -0.65 -27.88 5.16
CA MET A 1 0.35 -26.80 4.99
C MET A 1 -0.29 -25.49 5.40
N SER A 2 0.08 -24.92 6.55
CA SER A 2 -0.45 -23.61 6.97
C SER A 2 0.21 -22.51 6.14
N LEU A 3 -0.59 -21.81 5.34
CA LEU A 3 -0.21 -20.62 4.58
C LEU A 3 0.04 -19.45 5.54
N HIS A 4 1.14 -19.51 6.30
CA HIS A 4 1.62 -18.35 7.03
C HIS A 4 2.27 -17.42 6.00
N SER A 5 1.60 -16.30 5.71
CA SER A 5 2.14 -15.23 4.88
C SER A 5 3.36 -14.66 5.61
N PHE A 6 4.56 -15.07 5.19
CA PHE A 6 5.81 -14.60 5.79
C PHE A 6 5.87 -13.07 5.73
N PRO A 7 6.38 -12.40 6.78
CA PRO A 7 6.59 -10.97 6.72
C PRO A 7 7.54 -10.62 5.59
N SER A 8 7.13 -9.69 4.73
CA SER A 8 7.91 -9.24 3.60
C SER A 8 8.72 -8.00 3.95
N ARG A 9 9.89 -7.89 3.32
CA ARG A 9 10.60 -6.62 3.16
C ARG A 9 10.01 -5.93 1.94
N ALA A 10 9.98 -4.60 1.95
CA ALA A 10 9.67 -3.84 0.75
C ALA A 10 10.83 -4.02 -0.25
N GLU A 11 10.50 -4.03 -1.54
CA GLU A 11 11.47 -4.05 -2.63
C GLU A 11 11.55 -2.68 -3.31
N TYR A 12 12.52 -2.50 -4.20
CA TYR A 12 12.71 -1.23 -4.91
C TYR A 12 11.45 -0.80 -5.68
N GLY A 13 10.99 0.43 -5.45
CA GLY A 13 9.78 1.02 -6.00
C GLY A 13 8.51 0.74 -5.19
N ASP A 14 8.56 -0.08 -4.14
CA ASP A 14 7.39 -0.33 -3.29
C ASP A 14 7.07 0.87 -2.39
N ILE A 15 5.79 1.02 -2.05
CA ILE A 15 5.35 2.04 -1.10
C ILE A 15 5.01 1.37 0.22
N ILE A 16 5.67 1.83 1.29
CA ILE A 16 5.36 1.44 2.65
C ILE A 16 4.32 2.40 3.19
N LEU A 17 3.22 1.88 3.72
CA LEU A 17 2.17 2.67 4.38
C LEU A 17 2.04 2.22 5.84
N ASN A 18 2.34 3.13 6.76
CA ASN A 18 2.28 2.85 8.20
C ASN A 18 1.84 4.08 9.05
N ARG A 19 0.98 4.95 8.52
CA ARG A 19 0.46 6.11 9.27
C ARG A 19 -0.52 5.71 10.38
N SER A 20 -1.38 4.74 10.07
CA SER A 20 -2.44 4.21 10.94
C SER A 20 -2.18 2.75 11.35
N SER A 21 -1.73 1.90 10.42
CA SER A 21 -1.65 0.45 10.62
C SER A 21 -0.96 0.03 11.92
N GLY A 22 0.27 0.51 12.16
CA GLY A 22 1.00 0.18 13.39
C GLY A 22 0.33 0.66 14.68
N LYS A 23 -0.40 1.79 14.63
CA LYS A 23 -1.17 2.30 15.79
C LYS A 23 -2.40 1.42 16.06
N ASP A 24 -2.98 0.86 15.01
CA ASP A 24 -4.14 -0.03 15.08
C ASP A 24 -3.76 -1.50 15.34
N GLY A 25 -2.51 -1.77 15.72
CA GLY A 25 -2.02 -3.12 16.01
C GLY A 25 -1.79 -4.00 14.76
N MET A 26 -1.84 -3.42 13.57
CA MET A 26 -1.64 -4.10 12.30
C MET A 26 -0.23 -3.88 11.77
N ARG A 27 0.29 -4.85 11.01
CA ARG A 27 1.58 -4.69 10.32
C ARG A 27 1.53 -3.55 9.29
N PRO A 28 2.67 -2.89 9.00
CA PRO A 28 2.76 -1.96 7.88
C PRO A 28 2.27 -2.60 6.57
N VAL A 29 1.65 -1.79 5.71
CA VAL A 29 1.24 -2.24 4.37
C VAL A 29 2.39 -2.02 3.40
N ILE A 30 2.71 -3.04 2.62
CA ILE A 30 3.60 -2.93 1.46
C ILE A 30 2.72 -2.92 0.22
N PHE A 31 2.77 -1.81 -0.53
CA PHE A 31 2.09 -1.66 -1.79
C PHE A 31 3.09 -1.85 -2.95
N PRO A 32 2.97 -2.95 -3.71
CA PRO A 32 3.88 -3.21 -4.82
C PRO A 32 3.47 -2.42 -6.07
N HIS A 33 4.11 -1.29 -6.32
CA HIS A 33 3.85 -0.50 -7.54
C HIS A 33 4.10 -1.32 -8.80
N TRP A 34 5.10 -2.21 -8.77
CA TRP A 34 5.47 -3.06 -9.90
C TRP A 34 4.32 -3.97 -10.36
N PHE A 35 3.57 -4.56 -9.42
CA PHE A 35 2.48 -5.46 -9.77
C PHE A 35 1.29 -4.70 -10.36
N HIS A 36 1.01 -3.53 -9.80
CA HIS A 36 -0.10 -2.68 -10.23
C HIS A 36 0.19 -2.01 -11.58
N ARG A 37 1.43 -1.56 -11.84
CA ARG A 37 1.82 -0.93 -13.12
C ARG A 37 1.85 -1.88 -14.31
N ILE A 38 1.90 -3.20 -14.08
CA ILE A 38 1.76 -4.19 -15.16
C ILE A 38 0.32 -4.20 -15.70
N ARG A 39 -0.67 -3.82 -14.88
CA ARG A 39 -2.10 -3.89 -15.21
C ARG A 39 -2.76 -2.53 -15.43
N PHE A 40 -2.25 -1.48 -14.80
CA PHE A 40 -2.88 -0.18 -14.78
C PHE A 40 -1.89 0.96 -15.05
N LEU A 41 -2.39 2.00 -15.71
CA LEU A 41 -1.64 3.23 -15.94
C LEU A 41 -1.56 4.06 -14.66
N CYS A 42 -0.54 4.91 -14.56
CA CYS A 42 -0.34 5.82 -13.42
C CYS A 42 -1.57 6.70 -13.15
N SER A 43 -2.27 7.13 -14.20
CA SER A 43 -3.46 7.99 -14.12
C SER A 43 -4.65 7.31 -13.45
N VAL A 44 -4.76 5.98 -13.52
CA VAL A 44 -5.83 5.25 -12.82
C VAL A 44 -5.70 5.47 -11.31
N CYS A 45 -4.49 5.34 -10.77
CA CYS A 45 -4.26 5.50 -9.34
C CYS A 45 -4.23 6.99 -8.93
N HIS A 46 -3.46 7.81 -9.64
CA HIS A 46 -3.12 9.16 -9.16
C HIS A 46 -4.05 10.27 -9.62
N VAL A 47 -4.83 10.04 -10.68
CA VAL A 47 -5.80 11.02 -11.19
C VAL A 47 -7.23 10.55 -10.95
N GLN A 48 -7.56 9.32 -11.33
CA GLN A 48 -8.94 8.83 -11.25
C GLN A 48 -9.32 8.42 -9.82
N ILE A 49 -8.51 7.60 -9.15
CA ILE A 49 -8.73 7.23 -7.74
C ILE A 49 -8.29 8.35 -6.79
N GLY A 50 -7.33 9.17 -7.22
CA GLY A 50 -6.90 10.37 -6.49
C GLY A 50 -5.85 10.11 -5.41
N PHE A 51 -5.04 9.06 -5.52
CA PHE A 51 -3.85 8.91 -4.68
C PHE A 51 -2.87 10.04 -4.96
N LYS A 52 -2.41 10.72 -3.91
CA LYS A 52 -1.39 11.76 -4.06
C LYS A 52 -0.06 11.13 -4.46
N MET A 53 0.72 11.87 -5.25
CA MET A 53 2.11 11.50 -5.62
C MET A 53 3.08 11.71 -4.45
N ARG A 54 2.71 11.27 -3.25
CA ARG A 54 3.49 11.40 -2.00
C ARG A 54 3.14 10.27 -1.06
N ALA A 55 4.14 9.46 -0.68
CA ALA A 55 3.95 8.41 0.32
C ALA A 55 3.41 9.01 1.62
N GLY A 56 2.29 8.47 2.11
CA GLY A 56 1.61 8.99 3.30
C GLY A 56 0.95 10.35 3.12
N GLY A 57 0.73 10.82 1.89
CA GLY A 57 -0.03 12.04 1.60
C GLY A 57 -1.55 11.88 1.77
N ASP A 58 -2.03 10.64 1.76
CA ASP A 58 -3.43 10.26 1.88
C ASP A 58 -3.72 9.63 3.24
N ASP A 59 -4.88 9.97 3.82
CA ASP A 59 -5.38 9.37 5.05
C ASP A 59 -6.23 8.14 4.74
N ILE A 60 -5.54 7.09 4.32
CA ILE A 60 -6.13 5.79 3.99
C ILE A 60 -6.51 5.07 5.29
N ASN A 61 -7.76 4.63 5.38
CA ASN A 61 -8.27 3.82 6.48
C ASN A 61 -9.25 2.75 5.98
N MET A 62 -9.48 1.73 6.79
CA MET A 62 -10.33 0.60 6.41
C MET A 62 -11.78 1.00 6.17
N LEU A 63 -12.31 2.01 6.88
CA LEU A 63 -13.67 2.51 6.63
C LEU A 63 -13.80 3.12 5.23
N GLY A 64 -12.79 3.85 4.76
CA GLY A 64 -12.72 4.36 3.39
C GLY A 64 -12.63 3.21 2.38
N ILE A 65 -11.81 2.21 2.66
CA ILE A 65 -11.62 1.03 1.79
C ILE A 65 -12.92 0.24 1.62
N VAL A 66 -13.66 -0.06 2.70
CA VAL A 66 -14.93 -0.78 2.59
C VAL A 66 -16.00 0.03 1.85
N ASN A 67 -15.89 1.36 1.87
CA ASN A 67 -16.75 2.28 1.12
C ASN A 67 -16.24 2.56 -0.31
N GLY A 68 -15.31 1.76 -0.83
CA GLY A 68 -14.85 1.83 -2.21
C GLY A 68 -13.79 2.89 -2.51
N LYS A 69 -13.21 3.54 -1.50
CA LYS A 69 -12.13 4.52 -1.68
C LYS A 69 -10.77 3.83 -1.69
N TYR A 70 -9.78 4.48 -2.31
CA TYR A 70 -8.37 4.03 -2.32
C TYR A 70 -8.26 2.57 -2.80
N CYS A 71 -7.70 1.69 -1.97
CA CYS A 71 -7.57 0.26 -2.26
C CYS A 71 -8.91 -0.38 -2.60
N GLY A 72 -9.99 0.07 -1.96
CA GLY A 72 -11.36 -0.42 -2.15
C GLY A 72 -11.96 -0.13 -3.52
N ALA A 73 -11.37 0.76 -4.30
CA ALA A 73 -11.80 0.99 -5.68
C ALA A 73 -11.63 -0.27 -6.55
N CYS A 74 -10.65 -1.12 -6.22
CA CYS A 74 -10.39 -2.38 -6.92
C CYS A 74 -10.50 -3.61 -6.01
N HIS A 75 -10.03 -3.53 -4.77
CA HIS A 75 -10.15 -4.62 -3.78
C HIS A 75 -11.57 -4.66 -3.21
N ASN A 76 -12.52 -5.12 -4.02
CA ASN A 76 -13.96 -5.06 -3.77
C ASN A 76 -14.72 -6.34 -4.16
N ASN A 77 -14.01 -7.46 -4.31
CA ASN A 77 -14.53 -8.76 -4.77
C ASN A 77 -15.07 -8.78 -6.21
N LYS A 78 -14.84 -7.74 -7.01
CA LYS A 78 -15.21 -7.70 -8.43
C LYS A 78 -13.98 -7.59 -9.33
N ILE A 79 -13.10 -6.63 -9.02
CA ILE A 79 -11.87 -6.39 -9.81
C ILE A 79 -10.70 -7.16 -9.21
N ALA A 80 -10.56 -7.11 -7.88
CA ALA A 80 -9.60 -7.87 -7.11
C ALA A 80 -10.28 -8.46 -5.86
N TRP A 81 -9.55 -9.32 -5.15
CA TRP A 81 -9.98 -9.88 -3.87
C TRP A 81 -10.36 -8.77 -2.87
N GLY A 82 -11.38 -9.01 -2.06
CA GLY A 82 -11.93 -8.02 -1.12
C GLY A 82 -11.06 -7.78 0.12
N PRO A 83 -11.29 -6.67 0.84
CA PRO A 83 -10.37 -6.15 1.85
C PRO A 83 -10.40 -6.94 3.18
N VAL A 84 -11.09 -8.08 3.21
CA VAL A 84 -11.17 -9.00 4.35
C VAL A 84 -9.88 -9.80 4.54
N HIS A 85 -9.03 -9.89 3.51
CA HIS A 85 -7.77 -10.61 3.57
C HIS A 85 -6.65 -9.72 4.12
N CYS A 86 -6.73 -9.39 5.42
CA CYS A 86 -5.83 -8.42 6.08
C CYS A 86 -4.34 -8.66 5.80
N ASN A 87 -3.90 -9.91 5.84
CA ASN A 87 -2.49 -10.30 5.71
C ASN A 87 -1.91 -10.09 4.31
N LEU A 88 -2.75 -9.88 3.28
CA LEU A 88 -2.29 -9.59 1.93
C LEU A 88 -1.86 -8.12 1.77
N CYS A 89 -2.53 -7.20 2.48
CA CYS A 89 -2.12 -5.80 2.56
C CYS A 89 -1.05 -5.61 3.64
N HIS A 90 -1.36 -6.04 4.87
CA HIS A 90 -0.54 -5.86 6.06
C HIS A 90 0.57 -6.91 6.10
N SER A 91 1.50 -6.85 5.15
CA SER A 91 2.55 -7.84 4.92
C SER A 91 3.93 -7.40 5.42
N GLY A 92 4.13 -6.11 5.67
CA GLY A 92 5.43 -5.56 6.04
C GLY A 92 5.94 -5.98 7.41
N LEU A 93 7.26 -5.96 7.58
CA LEU A 93 7.89 -6.13 8.89
C LEU A 93 7.43 -5.04 9.87
N PRO A 94 7.22 -5.37 11.15
CA PRO A 94 6.96 -4.37 12.18
C PRO A 94 8.06 -3.28 12.21
N GLY A 95 7.65 -2.04 12.43
CA GLY A 95 8.57 -0.90 12.56
C GLY A 95 8.96 -0.20 11.25
N LEU A 96 8.58 -0.71 10.07
CA LEU A 96 8.79 0.01 8.81
C LEU A 96 8.05 1.35 8.81
N LYS A 97 8.73 2.41 8.39
CA LYS A 97 8.16 3.77 8.33
C LYS A 97 7.51 4.01 6.97
N THR A 98 6.48 4.85 6.94
CA THR A 98 5.85 5.25 5.68
C THR A 98 6.88 5.88 4.74
N GLY A 99 6.92 5.47 3.49
CA GLY A 99 7.92 5.93 2.53
C GLY A 99 7.91 5.15 1.22
N VAL A 100 8.83 5.49 0.33
CA VAL A 100 9.15 4.71 -0.88
C VAL A 100 10.39 3.90 -0.58
N GLU A 101 10.34 2.59 -0.76
CA GLU A 101 11.52 1.74 -0.67
C GLU A 101 12.24 1.78 -2.01
N GLY A 102 13.46 2.34 -2.05
CA GLY A 102 14.21 2.48 -3.30
C GLY A 102 13.64 3.52 -4.26
N GLY A 103 14.48 4.46 -4.68
CA GLY A 103 14.15 5.50 -5.66
C GLY A 103 15.41 6.05 -6.32
N ASP A 104 15.21 6.80 -7.41
CA ASP A 104 16.25 7.45 -8.23
C ASP A 104 16.74 8.79 -7.65
N ALA A 105 16.17 9.23 -6.54
CA ALA A 105 16.72 10.33 -5.77
C ALA A 105 18.02 9.89 -5.08
N THR A 106 19.13 10.56 -5.36
CA THR A 106 20.44 10.37 -4.71
C THR A 106 20.48 10.77 -3.23
N GLU A 107 19.33 10.89 -2.58
CA GLU A 107 19.18 11.35 -1.20
C GLU A 107 18.03 10.56 -0.56
N GLY A 108 18.34 9.61 0.32
CA GLY A 108 17.32 9.17 1.30
C GLY A 108 16.97 10.31 2.26
N PRO A 109 16.08 10.11 3.25
CA PRO A 109 14.75 9.55 3.17
C PRO A 109 13.73 10.68 2.85
N GLY A 110 13.18 10.66 1.64
CA GLY A 110 11.88 11.24 1.27
C GLY A 110 11.43 12.53 1.95
N ILE A 111 12.04 13.66 1.59
CA ILE A 111 11.42 14.98 1.71
C ILE A 111 10.97 15.41 0.31
N TRP A 112 9.65 15.59 0.15
CA TRP A 112 9.11 16.57 -0.81
C TRP A 112 8.87 17.86 -0.04
#